data_AF-A0A9E2HFJ1-F1
#
_entry.id   AF-A0A9E2HFJ1-F1
#
_cell.length_a   1.000
_cell.length_b   1.000
_cell.length_c   1.000
_cell.angle_alpha   90.00
_cell.angle_beta   90.00
_cell.angle_gamma   90.00
#
_symmetry.space_group_name_H-M   'P 1'
#
loop_
_entity.id
_entity.type
_entity.pdbx_description
1 polymer ?
#
loop_
_entity_poly.entity_id
_entity_poly.type
_entity_poly.pdbx_seq_one_letter_code
_entity_poly.pdbx_strand_id
1 'polypeptide(L)'
;MKRTKFLIFGAPRFFKEELKEMLETLRSGWWGTGPKCLQFETDFKKYTYAKQAVAVNSATAAMHLGLNVLGIGKGDEVITTPLTFVSTANVIIHTGAKPVFADVNKDTGNIDPKEIEKKITKRTKAIIPVHLYGRPCRMDEITKLAKKY
;
A
#
# COMPACT_ATOMS: atom_id res chain seq x y z
N MET A 1 -6.42 -5.42 -39.95
CA MET A 1 -6.50 -3.94 -39.84
C MET A 1 -5.59 -3.48 -38.72
N LYS A 2 -4.60 -2.60 -38.99
CA LYS A 2 -3.84 -1.92 -37.92
C LYS A 2 -4.68 -0.75 -37.39
N ARG A 3 -4.78 -0.60 -36.07
CA ARG A 3 -5.46 0.55 -35.45
C ARG A 3 -4.74 1.84 -35.86
N THR A 4 -5.51 2.88 -36.19
CA THR A 4 -5.00 4.22 -36.48
C THR A 4 -4.69 5.03 -35.21
N LYS A 5 -5.30 4.67 -34.07
CA LYS A 5 -5.07 5.29 -32.76
C LYS A 5 -4.41 4.30 -31.80
N PHE A 6 -3.36 4.75 -31.12
CA PHE A 6 -2.68 3.98 -30.09
C PHE A 6 -3.64 3.67 -28.93
N LEU A 7 -3.74 2.40 -28.54
CA LEU A 7 -4.55 1.97 -27.40
C LEU A 7 -3.68 1.97 -26.15
N ILE A 8 -4.00 2.85 -25.20
CA ILE A 8 -3.30 2.95 -23.91
C ILE A 8 -3.93 1.92 -22.95
N PHE A 9 -3.09 1.12 -22.29
CA PHE A 9 -3.52 0.08 -21.34
C PHE A 9 -4.19 0.64 -20.07
N GLY A 10 -3.63 1.71 -19.51
CA GLY A 10 -4.17 2.41 -18.35
C GLY A 10 -3.96 3.91 -18.49
N ALA A 11 -5.05 4.67 -18.52
CA ALA A 11 -5.02 6.13 -18.58
C ALA A 11 -5.91 6.69 -17.47
N PRO A 12 -5.46 7.72 -16.74
CA PRO A 12 -6.31 8.42 -15.79
C PRO A 12 -7.47 9.07 -16.54
N ARG A 13 -8.66 9.03 -15.93
CA ARG A 13 -9.85 9.70 -16.46
C ARG A 13 -10.10 10.96 -15.64
N PHE A 14 -9.95 12.12 -16.27
CA PHE A 14 -10.26 13.41 -15.69
C PHE A 14 -11.64 13.87 -16.17
N PHE A 15 -12.46 14.33 -15.23
CA PHE A 15 -13.76 14.93 -15.48
C PHE A 15 -13.72 16.43 -15.16
N LYS A 16 -14.88 17.09 -15.27
CA LYS A 16 -14.98 18.54 -15.05
C LYS A 16 -14.74 18.90 -13.59
N GLU A 17 -15.06 17.97 -12.71
CA GLU A 17 -14.97 18.07 -11.26
C GLU A 17 -13.51 18.15 -10.80
N GLU A 18 -12.62 17.29 -11.32
CA GLU A 18 -11.19 17.37 -10.99
C GLU A 18 -10.55 18.67 -11.50
N LEU A 19 -10.94 19.13 -12.69
CA LEU A 19 -10.46 20.39 -13.24
C LEU A 19 -10.92 21.58 -12.41
N LYS A 20 -12.18 21.57 -11.96
CA LYS A 20 -12.73 22.58 -11.07
C LYS A 20 -11.97 22.62 -9.75
N GLU A 21 -11.78 21.46 -9.12
CA GLU A 21 -11.09 21.32 -7.84
C GLU A 21 -9.62 21.82 -7.91
N MET A 22 -8.93 21.49 -9.00
CA MET A 22 -7.58 21.99 -9.28
C MET A 22 -7.57 23.53 -9.42
N LEU A 23 -8.48 24.09 -10.22
CA LEU A 23 -8.55 25.54 -10.44
C LEU A 23 -8.92 26.31 -9.16
N GLU A 24 -9.82 25.78 -8.34
CA GLU A 24 -10.14 26.35 -7.03
C GLU A 24 -8.93 26.35 -6.09
N THR A 25 -8.17 25.26 -6.06
CA THR A 25 -6.95 25.17 -5.26
C THR A 25 -5.91 26.20 -5.72
N LEU A 26 -5.71 26.34 -7.03
CA LEU A 26 -4.79 27.34 -7.58
C LEU A 26 -5.21 28.77 -7.20
N ARG A 27 -6.50 29.09 -7.35
CA ARG A 27 -7.06 30.40 -7.00
C ARG A 27 -7.02 30.71 -5.51
N SER A 28 -7.02 29.69 -4.65
CA SER A 28 -6.92 29.89 -3.20
C SER A 28 -5.58 30.46 -2.74
N GLY A 29 -4.52 30.31 -3.56
CA GLY A 29 -3.15 30.72 -3.21
C GLY A 29 -2.42 29.80 -2.23
N TRP A 30 -3.09 28.77 -1.67
CA TRP A 30 -2.48 27.80 -0.77
C TRP A 30 -2.38 26.42 -1.44
N TRP A 31 -1.20 26.11 -1.99
CA TRP A 31 -1.00 24.91 -2.82
C TRP A 31 -0.35 23.73 -2.09
N GLY A 32 0.31 24.00 -0.96
CA GLY A 32 0.90 22.96 -0.12
C GLY A 32 -0.12 22.24 0.76
N THR A 33 0.37 21.43 1.69
CA THR A 33 -0.46 20.80 2.73
C THR A 33 -1.27 21.87 3.47
N GLY A 34 -2.58 21.65 3.58
CA GLY A 34 -3.52 22.65 4.06
C GLY A 34 -4.97 22.13 4.05
N PRO A 35 -5.98 23.02 3.93
CA PRO A 35 -7.38 22.66 4.09
C PRO A 35 -7.86 21.54 3.15
N LYS A 36 -7.42 21.52 1.88
CA LYS A 36 -7.78 20.45 0.92
C LYS A 36 -7.19 19.09 1.31
N CYS A 37 -6.01 19.06 1.92
CA CYS A 37 -5.40 17.83 2.44
C CYS A 37 -6.20 17.28 3.62
N LEU A 38 -6.60 18.13 4.57
CA LEU A 38 -7.42 17.74 5.72
C LEU A 38 -8.82 17.28 5.29
N GLN A 39 -9.39 17.91 4.27
CA GLN A 39 -10.65 17.48 3.66
C GLN A 39 -10.50 16.07 3.07
N PHE A 40 -9.44 15.81 2.30
CA PHE A 40 -9.16 14.49 1.75
C PHE A 40 -9.00 13.42 2.85
N GLU A 41 -8.25 13.70 3.91
CA GLU A 41 -8.11 12.78 5.05
C GLU A 41 -9.47 12.47 5.71
N THR A 42 -10.29 13.50 5.90
CA THR A 42 -11.64 13.36 6.48
C THR A 42 -12.54 12.50 5.60
N ASP A 43 -12.55 12.73 4.30
CA ASP A 43 -13.39 11.98 3.36
C ASP A 43 -12.89 10.56 3.15
N PHE A 44 -11.57 10.36 3.10
CA PHE A 44 -10.97 9.04 2.99
C PHE A 44 -11.24 8.19 4.23
N LYS A 45 -11.16 8.78 5.43
CA LYS A 45 -11.55 8.14 6.69
C LYS A 45 -13.00 7.65 6.66
N LYS A 46 -13.93 8.49 6.15
CA LYS A 46 -15.35 8.09 5.99
C LYS A 46 -15.52 6.98 4.96
N TYR A 47 -14.80 7.07 3.84
CA TYR A 47 -14.87 6.10 2.75
C TYR A 47 -14.39 4.70 3.17
N THR A 48 -13.30 4.62 3.95
CA THR A 48 -12.72 3.34 4.38
C THR A 48 -13.24 2.84 5.73
N TYR A 49 -14.07 3.63 6.42
CA TYR A 49 -14.49 3.39 7.82
C TYR A 49 -13.31 3.30 8.81
N ALA A 50 -12.15 3.86 8.46
CA ALA A 50 -10.99 3.86 9.34
C ALA A 50 -11.20 4.78 10.55
N LYS A 51 -10.47 4.52 11.64
CA LYS A 51 -10.45 5.42 12.80
C LYS A 51 -9.73 6.72 12.51
N GLN A 52 -8.70 6.69 11.65
CA GLN A 52 -7.88 7.84 11.25
C GLN A 52 -7.39 7.64 9.81
N ALA A 53 -7.05 8.74 9.14
CA ALA A 53 -6.39 8.74 7.84
C ALA A 53 -5.32 9.84 7.83
N VAL A 54 -4.20 9.59 7.15
CA VAL A 54 -3.10 10.54 7.01
C VAL A 54 -2.67 10.55 5.55
N ALA A 55 -2.66 11.72 4.93
CA ALA A 55 -2.23 11.89 3.56
C ALA A 55 -0.70 11.99 3.49
N VAL A 56 -0.13 11.31 2.52
CA VAL A 56 1.30 11.37 2.21
C VAL A 56 1.48 11.43 0.69
N ASN A 57 2.70 11.73 0.24
CA ASN A 57 2.96 11.92 -1.19
C ASN A 57 2.88 10.64 -2.04
N SER A 58 2.87 9.45 -1.44
CA SER A 58 2.80 8.16 -2.14
C SER A 58 2.52 6.98 -1.20
N ALA A 59 2.02 5.86 -1.76
CA ALA A 59 1.90 4.60 -1.01
C ALA A 59 3.26 4.06 -0.53
N THR A 60 4.35 4.33 -1.25
CA THR A 60 5.72 4.01 -0.82
C THR A 60 6.09 4.76 0.46
N ALA A 61 5.82 6.06 0.52
CA ALA A 61 6.05 6.86 1.73
C ALA A 61 5.17 6.39 2.89
N ALA A 62 3.91 6.01 2.63
CA ALA A 62 3.02 5.46 3.65
C ALA A 62 3.58 4.17 4.26
N MET A 63 4.04 3.22 3.41
CA MET A 63 4.63 1.97 3.90
C MET A 63 5.92 2.24 4.67
N HIS A 64 6.80 3.10 4.18
CA HIS A 64 8.05 3.44 4.86
C HIS A 64 7.79 4.10 6.23
N LEU A 65 6.88 5.08 6.28
CA LEU A 65 6.46 5.72 7.52
C LEU A 65 5.86 4.71 8.50
N GLY A 66 4.99 3.80 8.03
CA GLY A 66 4.40 2.75 8.85
C GLY A 66 5.44 1.83 9.49
N LEU A 67 6.44 1.38 8.72
CA LEU A 67 7.54 0.57 9.24
C LEU A 67 8.36 1.32 10.29
N ASN A 68 8.67 2.60 10.04
CA ASN A 68 9.42 3.44 10.98
C ASN A 68 8.65 3.68 12.29
N VAL A 69 7.34 3.93 12.22
CA VAL A 69 6.47 4.11 13.39
C VAL A 69 6.38 2.82 14.22
N LEU A 70 6.42 1.66 13.58
CA LEU A 70 6.49 0.36 14.25
C LEU A 70 7.88 0.04 14.83
N GLY A 71 8.88 0.90 14.63
CA GLY A 71 10.24 0.71 15.11
C GLY A 71 11.00 -0.42 14.42
N ILE A 72 10.56 -0.83 13.22
CA ILE A 72 11.17 -1.92 12.46
C ILE A 72 12.53 -1.47 11.91
N GLY A 73 13.57 -2.26 12.13
CA GLY A 73 14.90 -1.93 11.64
C GLY A 73 15.90 -3.09 11.60
N LYS A 74 17.16 -2.78 11.86
CA LYS A 74 18.26 -3.75 11.74
C LYS A 74 18.04 -4.98 12.60
N GLY A 75 18.06 -6.15 11.96
CA GLY A 75 17.87 -7.44 12.62
C GLY A 75 16.43 -7.95 12.57
N ASP A 76 15.47 -7.12 12.17
CA ASP A 76 14.09 -7.56 11.98
C ASP A 76 13.87 -8.19 10.61
N GLU A 77 12.86 -9.05 10.54
CA GLU A 77 12.35 -9.66 9.31
C GLU A 77 10.92 -9.17 9.05
N VAL A 78 10.62 -8.79 7.81
CA VAL A 78 9.27 -8.43 7.35
C VAL A 78 8.86 -9.37 6.24
N ILE A 79 7.75 -10.08 6.44
CA ILE A 79 7.25 -11.03 5.46
C ILE A 79 6.41 -10.29 4.41
N THR A 80 6.67 -10.55 3.13
CA THR A 80 5.85 -10.09 2.01
C THR A 80 5.92 -11.09 0.85
N THR A 81 5.39 -10.75 -0.31
CA THR A 81 5.38 -11.60 -1.52
C THR A 81 6.31 -11.04 -2.59
N PRO A 82 6.95 -11.88 -3.43
CA PRO A 82 7.69 -11.40 -4.60
C PRO A 82 6.76 -10.88 -5.71
N LEU A 83 5.46 -11.23 -5.68
CA LEU A 83 4.47 -10.75 -6.65
C LEU A 83 3.84 -9.44 -6.16
N THR A 84 4.65 -8.38 -6.17
CA THR A 84 4.27 -7.02 -5.74
C THR A 84 5.06 -5.97 -6.54
N PHE A 85 4.76 -4.70 -6.33
CA PHE A 85 5.63 -3.62 -6.77
C PHE A 85 6.89 -3.54 -5.90
N VAL A 86 8.04 -3.28 -6.52
CA VAL A 86 9.38 -3.34 -5.86
C VAL A 86 9.50 -2.46 -4.62
N SER A 87 8.71 -1.38 -4.53
CA SER A 87 8.78 -0.51 -3.36
C SER A 87 8.45 -1.21 -2.05
N THR A 88 7.61 -2.26 -2.05
CA THR A 88 7.31 -3.06 -0.86
C THR A 88 8.58 -3.65 -0.25
N ALA A 89 9.49 -4.20 -1.06
CA ALA A 89 10.76 -4.73 -0.58
C ALA A 89 11.75 -3.61 -0.25
N ASN A 90 11.80 -2.56 -1.07
CA ASN A 90 12.75 -1.46 -0.87
C ASN A 90 12.52 -0.73 0.46
N VAL A 91 11.27 -0.47 0.85
CA VAL A 91 11.00 0.23 2.12
C VAL A 91 11.42 -0.60 3.32
N ILE A 92 11.32 -1.93 3.26
CA ILE A 92 11.84 -2.83 4.30
C ILE A 92 13.36 -2.72 4.40
N ILE A 93 14.04 -2.73 3.24
CA ILE A 93 15.51 -2.60 3.18
C ILE A 93 15.95 -1.21 3.69
N HIS A 94 15.20 -0.15 3.36
CA HIS A 94 15.53 1.21 3.77
C HIS A 94 15.42 1.43 5.28
N THR A 95 14.58 0.67 6.00
CA THR A 95 14.60 0.69 7.47
C THR A 95 15.78 -0.10 8.07
N GLY A 96 16.50 -0.87 7.25
CA GLY A 96 17.57 -1.79 7.68
C GLY A 96 17.07 -3.21 8.00
N ALA A 97 15.78 -3.47 7.86
CA ALA A 97 15.20 -4.81 8.05
C ALA A 97 15.41 -5.70 6.81
N LYS A 98 15.18 -7.00 6.99
CA LYS A 98 15.29 -8.00 5.93
C LYS A 98 13.91 -8.36 5.36
N PRO A 99 13.66 -8.18 4.04
CA PRO A 99 12.47 -8.74 3.42
C PRO A 99 12.56 -10.27 3.36
N VAL A 100 11.50 -10.94 3.79
CA VAL A 100 11.34 -12.40 3.70
C VAL A 100 10.17 -12.69 2.78
N PHE A 101 10.46 -13.33 1.65
CA PHE A 101 9.45 -13.63 0.65
C PHE A 101 8.73 -14.95 0.96
N ALA A 102 7.41 -14.88 1.11
CA ALA A 102 6.49 -16.01 1.09
C ALA A 102 5.80 -16.09 -0.29
N ASP A 103 5.61 -17.31 -0.78
CA ASP A 103 5.06 -17.54 -2.11
C ASP A 103 3.55 -17.26 -2.17
N VAL A 104 3.00 -17.27 -3.38
CA VAL A 104 1.60 -16.93 -3.67
C VAL A 104 0.75 -18.15 -3.95
N ASN A 105 -0.55 -18.00 -3.72
CA ASN A 105 -1.52 -18.94 -4.24
C ASN A 105 -1.62 -18.80 -5.77
N LYS A 106 -1.41 -19.89 -6.51
CA LYS A 106 -1.34 -19.92 -7.98
C LYS A 106 -2.58 -19.35 -8.68
N ASP A 107 -3.77 -19.54 -8.10
CA ASP A 107 -5.03 -19.16 -8.76
C ASP A 107 -5.37 -17.67 -8.55
N THR A 108 -4.95 -17.12 -7.42
CA THR A 108 -5.28 -15.74 -7.03
C THR A 108 -4.13 -14.77 -7.25
N GLY A 109 -2.88 -15.24 -7.19
CA GLY A 109 -1.68 -14.42 -7.13
C GLY A 109 -1.46 -13.71 -5.78
N ASN A 110 -2.40 -13.83 -4.83
CA ASN A 110 -2.22 -13.28 -3.49
C ASN A 110 -1.32 -14.18 -2.65
N ILE A 111 -0.59 -13.57 -1.71
CA ILE A 111 0.28 -14.27 -0.76
C ILE A 111 -0.48 -15.38 -0.02
N ASP A 112 0.09 -16.60 0.02
CA ASP A 112 -0.55 -17.75 0.68
C ASP A 112 -0.30 -17.71 2.20
N PRO A 113 -1.36 -17.71 3.05
CA PRO A 113 -1.21 -17.79 4.50
C PRO A 113 -0.32 -18.95 4.99
N LYS A 114 -0.35 -20.11 4.31
CA LYS A 114 0.50 -21.25 4.67
C LYS A 114 1.97 -20.97 4.39
N GLU A 115 2.27 -20.26 3.31
CA GLU A 115 3.63 -19.85 2.98
C GLU A 115 4.12 -18.76 3.94
N ILE A 116 3.24 -17.88 4.41
CA ILE A 116 3.56 -16.94 5.50
C ILE A 116 3.97 -17.73 6.75
N GLU A 117 3.14 -18.67 7.23
CA GLU A 117 3.41 -19.40 8.47
C GLU A 117 4.76 -20.13 8.46
N LYS A 118 5.13 -20.74 7.32
CA LYS A 118 6.44 -21.40 7.13
C LYS A 118 7.64 -20.46 7.25
N LYS A 119 7.44 -19.16 7.05
CA LYS A 119 8.51 -18.14 7.04
C LYS A 119 8.60 -17.35 8.34
N ILE A 120 7.66 -17.53 9.27
CA ILE A 120 7.68 -16.85 10.56
C ILE A 120 8.88 -17.33 11.38
N THR A 121 9.65 -16.38 11.93
CA THR A 121 10.75 -16.62 12.85
C THR A 121 10.61 -15.70 14.08
N LYS A 122 11.47 -15.88 15.09
CA LYS A 122 11.54 -14.94 16.24
C LYS A 122 11.91 -13.50 15.85
N ARG A 123 12.43 -13.29 14.64
CA ARG A 123 12.78 -11.96 14.10
C ARG A 123 11.66 -11.35 13.27
N THR A 124 10.58 -12.07 12.97
CA THR A 124 9.45 -11.54 12.20
C THR A 124 8.74 -10.45 13.00
N LYS A 125 8.64 -9.24 12.44
CA LYS A 125 7.98 -8.09 13.08
C LYS A 125 6.75 -7.58 12.35
N ALA A 126 6.62 -7.86 11.06
CA ALA A 126 5.46 -7.47 10.28
C ALA A 126 5.21 -8.43 9.11
N ILE A 127 3.97 -8.41 8.64
CA ILE A 127 3.52 -9.06 7.40
C ILE A 127 2.90 -7.96 6.54
N ILE A 128 3.38 -7.78 5.31
CA ILE A 128 2.83 -6.84 4.33
C ILE A 128 2.17 -7.64 3.20
N PRO A 129 0.85 -7.92 3.28
CA PRO A 129 0.11 -8.52 2.18
C PRO A 129 -0.21 -7.49 1.09
N VAL A 130 -0.45 -7.97 -0.13
CA VAL A 130 -0.80 -7.14 -1.29
C VAL A 130 -2.08 -7.68 -1.91
N HIS A 131 -3.11 -6.84 -1.97
CA HIS A 131 -4.37 -7.16 -2.65
C HIS A 131 -4.20 -7.07 -4.17
N LEU A 132 -3.60 -8.11 -4.75
CA LEU A 132 -3.16 -8.10 -6.14
C LEU A 132 -4.35 -7.96 -7.09
N TYR A 133 -4.22 -7.09 -8.09
CA TYR A 133 -5.26 -6.83 -9.11
C TYR A 133 -6.63 -6.42 -8.54
N GLY A 134 -6.65 -5.81 -7.35
CA GLY A 134 -7.89 -5.44 -6.66
C GLY A 134 -8.60 -6.60 -5.98
N ARG A 135 -7.99 -7.79 -5.92
CA ARG A 135 -8.54 -8.96 -5.23
C ARG A 135 -8.07 -8.98 -3.78
N PRO A 136 -8.98 -9.04 -2.79
CA PRO A 136 -8.58 -9.05 -1.38
C PRO A 136 -7.81 -10.32 -1.02
N CYS A 137 -6.82 -10.18 -0.14
CA CYS A 137 -6.13 -11.31 0.47
C CYS A 137 -7.06 -12.01 1.45
N ARG A 138 -6.68 -13.22 1.87
CA ARG A 138 -7.35 -13.95 2.95
C ARG A 138 -7.03 -13.34 4.31
N MET A 139 -7.53 -12.13 4.55
CA MET A 139 -7.17 -11.30 5.70
C MET A 139 -7.52 -11.95 7.04
N ASP A 140 -8.58 -12.75 7.11
CA ASP A 140 -8.92 -13.48 8.34
C ASP A 140 -7.83 -14.48 8.73
N GLU A 141 -7.28 -15.22 7.76
CA GLU A 141 -6.19 -16.18 8.00
C GLU A 141 -4.89 -15.45 8.35
N ILE A 142 -4.54 -14.40 7.60
CA ILE A 142 -3.33 -13.59 7.85
C ILE A 142 -3.38 -12.92 9.23
N THR A 143 -4.53 -12.37 9.60
CA THR A 143 -4.72 -11.73 10.92
C THR A 143 -4.66 -12.75 12.05
N LYS A 144 -5.16 -13.98 11.85
CA LYS A 144 -5.00 -15.07 12.83
C LYS A 144 -3.54 -15.41 13.04
N LEU A 145 -2.74 -15.49 11.98
CA LEU A 145 -1.28 -15.70 12.09
C LEU A 145 -0.61 -14.56 12.86
N ALA A 146 -0.91 -13.30 12.50
CA ALA A 146 -0.33 -12.13 13.16
C ALA A 146 -0.71 -11.97 14.64
N LYS A 147 -1.82 -12.59 15.08
CA LYS A 147 -2.21 -12.62 16.50
C LYS A 147 -1.62 -13.80 17.27
N LYS A 148 -1.30 -14.90 16.58
CA LYS A 148 -0.80 -16.14 17.17
C LYS A 148 0.70 -16.04 17.53
N TYR A 149 1.47 -15.30 16.74
CA TYR A 149 2.91 -15.14 16.85
C TYR A 149 3.27 -13.71 17.25
#